data_AF-A0A948U248-F1
#
_entry.id   AF-A0A948U248-F1
#
_cell.length_a   1.000
_cell.length_b   1.000
_cell.length_c   1.000
_cell.angle_alpha   90.00
_cell.angle_beta   90.00
_cell.angle_gamma   90.00
#
_symmetry.space_group_name_H-M   'P 1'
#
loop_
_entity.id
_entity.type
_entity.pdbx_description
1 polymer ?
#
loop_
_entity_poly.entity_id
_entity_poly.type
_entity_poly.pdbx_seq_one_letter_code
_entity_poly.pdbx_strand_id
1 'polypeptide(L)'
;MARADPAEQAMIRMELRRFMARCDMQEGQIRRADSLREVARLTSIQLPYKLSNEIEARDVQRRVSQVAEERARELIAEQVDAFRRSEGDFQVKLRGKMRDDWANLSGQLAHLRSWANSRLLVAEQNL
;
A
#
# COMPACT_ATOMS: atom_id res chain seq x y z
N MET A 1 32.74 13.02 -18.96
CA MET A 1 31.26 13.04 -18.89
C MET A 1 30.77 14.13 -19.81
N ALA A 2 30.14 13.78 -20.93
CA ALA A 2 29.50 14.77 -21.78
C ALA A 2 28.41 15.48 -20.95
N ARG A 3 28.41 16.82 -20.95
CA ARG A 3 27.31 17.60 -20.37
C ARG A 3 26.03 17.13 -21.05
N ALA A 4 25.10 16.57 -20.29
CA ALA A 4 23.79 16.20 -20.81
C ALA A 4 23.18 17.39 -21.56
N ASP A 5 22.60 17.13 -22.72
CA ASP A 5 22.00 18.16 -23.56
C ASP A 5 20.96 18.92 -22.70
N PRO A 6 20.97 20.27 -22.68
CA PRO A 6 19.93 21.05 -22.02
C PRO A 6 18.50 20.61 -22.37
N ALA A 7 18.27 20.12 -23.58
CA ALA A 7 16.98 19.57 -24.00
C ALA A 7 16.65 18.25 -23.28
N GLU A 8 17.62 17.34 -23.11
CA GLU A 8 17.45 16.10 -22.34
C GLU A 8 17.14 16.39 -20.87
N GLN A 9 17.84 17.34 -20.26
CA GLN A 9 17.56 17.75 -18.88
C GLN A 9 16.16 18.37 -18.72
N ALA A 10 15.70 19.14 -19.71
CA ALA A 10 14.34 19.67 -19.72
C ALA A 10 13.29 18.54 -19.81
N MET A 11 13.55 17.53 -20.64
CA MET A 11 12.69 16.35 -20.77
C MET A 11 12.62 15.53 -19.48
N ILE A 12 13.76 15.26 -18.84
CA ILE A 12 13.81 14.54 -17.55
C ILE A 12 12.99 15.28 -16.49
N ARG A 13 13.18 16.61 -16.36
CA ARG A 13 12.39 17.43 -15.41
C ARG A 13 10.89 17.41 -15.71
N MET A 14 10.51 17.41 -16.97
CA MET A 14 9.09 17.30 -17.36
C MET A 14 8.53 15.91 -17.00
N GLU A 15 9.24 14.84 -17.32
CA GLU A 15 8.82 13.48 -16.99
C GLU A 15 8.75 13.25 -15.47
N LEU A 16 9.71 13.80 -14.71
CA LEU A 16 9.71 13.76 -13.25
C LEU A 16 8.45 14.40 -12.67
N ARG A 17 8.11 15.62 -13.09
CA ARG A 17 6.88 16.30 -12.65
C ARG A 17 5.62 15.48 -12.94
N ARG A 18 5.53 14.88 -14.13
CA ARG A 18 4.40 14.00 -14.49
C ARG A 18 4.34 12.75 -13.63
N PHE A 19 5.50 12.16 -13.32
CA PHE A 19 5.56 11.00 -12.45
C PHE A 19 5.14 11.34 -11.01
N MET A 20 5.65 12.44 -10.46
CA MET A 20 5.26 12.92 -9.13
C MET A 20 3.75 13.15 -9.03
N ALA A 21 3.14 13.85 -10.00
CA ALA A 21 1.70 14.07 -10.01
C ALA A 21 0.87 12.77 -10.06
N ARG A 22 1.37 11.73 -10.77
CA ARG A 22 0.73 10.40 -10.75
C ARG A 22 0.85 9.74 -9.37
N CYS A 23 2.01 9.83 -8.73
CA CYS A 23 2.18 9.33 -7.37
C CYS A 23 1.26 10.04 -6.37
N ASP A 24 1.15 11.36 -6.43
CA ASP A 24 0.25 12.14 -5.56
C ASP A 24 -1.23 11.71 -5.75
N MET A 25 -1.65 11.51 -7.01
CA MET A 25 -2.98 10.98 -7.31
C MET A 25 -3.17 9.56 -6.75
N GLN A 26 -2.14 8.72 -6.87
CA GLN A 26 -2.14 7.35 -6.38
C GLN A 26 -2.28 7.32 -4.85
N GLU A 27 -1.54 8.18 -4.13
CA GLU A 27 -1.65 8.32 -2.67
C GLU A 27 -3.09 8.72 -2.28
N GLY A 28 -3.68 9.69 -2.98
CA GLY A 28 -5.06 10.09 -2.74
C GLY A 28 -6.09 9.00 -3.01
N GLN A 29 -5.81 8.07 -3.93
CA GLN A 29 -6.65 6.87 -4.15
C GLN A 29 -6.45 5.83 -3.05
N ILE A 30 -5.19 5.57 -2.67
CA ILE A 30 -4.84 4.61 -1.61
C ILE A 30 -5.51 5.01 -0.30
N ARG A 31 -5.43 6.28 0.11
CA ARG A 31 -6.04 6.75 1.36
C ARG A 31 -7.55 6.57 1.43
N ARG A 32 -8.22 6.51 0.28
CA ARG A 32 -9.68 6.31 0.16
C ARG A 32 -10.08 4.88 -0.15
N ALA A 33 -9.12 3.97 -0.31
CA ALA A 33 -9.42 2.58 -0.59
C ALA A 33 -10.04 1.92 0.65
N ASP A 34 -11.12 1.19 0.42
CA ASP A 34 -11.93 0.55 1.47
C ASP A 34 -11.68 -0.96 1.57
N SER A 35 -10.76 -1.49 0.76
CA SER A 35 -10.42 -2.91 0.77
C SER A 35 -8.93 -3.15 0.57
N LEU A 36 -8.41 -4.21 1.20
CA LEU A 36 -7.00 -4.61 1.06
C LEU A 36 -6.65 -5.02 -0.37
N ARG A 37 -7.60 -5.57 -1.11
CA ARG A 37 -7.43 -5.87 -2.54
C ARG A 37 -7.18 -4.61 -3.35
N GLU A 38 -7.96 -3.56 -3.11
CA GLU A 38 -7.80 -2.30 -3.80
C GLU A 38 -6.47 -1.62 -3.42
N VAL A 39 -6.13 -1.58 -2.13
CA VAL A 39 -4.83 -1.07 -1.67
C VAL A 39 -3.68 -1.80 -2.37
N ALA A 40 -3.69 -3.14 -2.39
CA ALA A 40 -2.66 -3.94 -3.05
C ALA A 40 -2.59 -3.72 -4.58
N ARG A 41 -3.73 -3.46 -5.23
CA ARG A 41 -3.73 -3.10 -6.66
C ARG A 41 -3.09 -1.73 -6.89
N LEU A 42 -3.37 -0.77 -6.01
CA LEU A 42 -2.90 0.61 -6.14
C LEU A 42 -1.42 0.79 -5.79
N THR A 43 -0.76 -0.16 -5.13
CA THR A 43 0.69 -0.07 -4.86
C THR A 43 1.56 -0.27 -6.11
N SER A 44 1.00 -0.80 -7.20
CA SER A 44 1.75 -1.09 -8.42
C SER A 44 1.91 0.17 -9.28
N ILE A 45 2.84 1.04 -8.89
CA ILE A 45 3.25 2.20 -9.69
C ILE A 45 4.59 1.94 -10.37
N GLN A 46 4.61 2.01 -11.70
CA GLN A 46 5.79 1.72 -12.51
C GLN A 46 6.66 2.96 -12.64
N LEU A 47 7.93 2.84 -12.22
CA LEU A 47 8.94 3.88 -12.39
C LEU A 47 9.39 3.93 -13.87
N PRO A 48 9.23 5.06 -14.58
CA PRO A 48 9.74 5.19 -15.94
C PRO A 48 11.25 4.97 -16.01
N TYR A 49 11.73 4.21 -16.99
CA TYR A 49 13.16 3.88 -17.14
C TYR A 49 14.06 5.12 -17.17
N LYS A 50 13.61 6.20 -17.83
CA LYS A 50 14.35 7.47 -17.91
C LYS A 50 14.53 8.16 -16.56
N LEU A 51 13.65 7.89 -15.60
CA LEU A 51 13.73 8.41 -14.24
C LEU A 51 14.40 7.43 -13.29
N SER A 52 14.90 6.30 -13.79
CA SER A 52 15.44 5.24 -12.94
C SER A 52 16.60 5.69 -12.10
N ASN A 53 17.38 6.70 -12.53
CA ASN A 53 18.52 7.26 -11.79
C ASN A 53 18.17 8.52 -10.97
N GLU A 54 16.97 9.05 -11.12
CA GLU A 54 16.52 10.25 -10.40
C GLU A 54 16.09 9.85 -8.98
N ILE A 55 16.75 10.42 -7.98
CA ILE A 55 16.52 10.08 -6.56
C ILE A 55 15.10 10.46 -6.15
N GLU A 56 14.66 11.63 -6.57
CA GLU A 56 13.33 12.19 -6.32
C GLU A 56 12.22 11.27 -6.81
N ALA A 57 12.43 10.62 -7.96
CA ALA A 57 11.44 9.67 -8.49
C ALA A 57 11.34 8.43 -7.59
N ARG A 58 12.47 7.88 -7.14
CA ARG A 58 12.48 6.72 -6.22
C ARG A 58 11.88 7.07 -4.85
N ASP A 59 12.16 8.27 -4.34
CA ASP A 59 11.65 8.69 -3.04
C ASP A 59 10.13 8.91 -3.05
N VAL A 60 9.60 9.52 -4.11
CA VAL A 60 8.15 9.66 -4.26
C VAL A 60 7.48 8.30 -4.48
N GLN A 61 8.08 7.39 -5.25
CA GLN A 61 7.57 6.02 -5.36
C GLN A 61 7.56 5.30 -4.00
N ARG A 62 8.61 5.45 -3.19
CA ARG A 62 8.67 4.87 -1.83
C ARG A 62 7.57 5.43 -0.93
N ARG A 63 7.25 6.72 -1.04
CA ARG A 63 6.15 7.35 -0.28
C ARG A 63 4.81 6.69 -0.58
N VAL A 64 4.51 6.42 -1.86
CA VAL A 64 3.30 5.69 -2.25
C VAL A 64 3.22 4.32 -1.55
N SER A 65 4.33 3.58 -1.52
CA SER A 65 4.39 2.29 -0.82
C SER A 65 4.16 2.42 0.69
N GLN A 66 4.70 3.46 1.33
CA GLN A 66 4.49 3.73 2.77
C GLN A 66 3.02 4.04 3.07
N VAL A 67 2.41 4.92 2.29
CA VAL A 67 0.98 5.29 2.44
C VAL A 67 0.08 4.06 2.24
N ALA A 68 0.44 3.15 1.33
CA ALA A 68 -0.29 1.90 1.17
C ALA A 68 -0.14 0.94 2.36
N GLU A 69 1.05 0.86 2.94
CA GLU A 69 1.28 0.06 4.14
C GLU A 69 0.48 0.62 5.33
N GLU A 70 0.48 1.94 5.51
CA GLU A 70 -0.32 2.63 6.52
C GLU A 70 -1.81 2.31 6.36
N ARG A 71 -2.38 2.52 5.15
CA ARG A 71 -3.80 2.25 4.92
C ARG A 71 -4.16 0.78 5.09
N ALA A 72 -3.31 -0.14 4.64
CA ALA A 72 -3.53 -1.57 4.84
C ALA A 72 -3.57 -1.93 6.34
N ARG A 73 -2.68 -1.33 7.15
CA ARG A 73 -2.67 -1.52 8.61
C ARG A 73 -3.93 -0.97 9.27
N GLU A 74 -4.44 0.18 8.84
CA GLU A 74 -5.70 0.74 9.32
C GLU A 74 -6.86 -0.23 9.06
N LEU A 75 -7.04 -0.68 7.82
CA LEU A 75 -8.10 -1.62 7.45
C LEU A 75 -8.01 -2.95 8.24
N ILE A 76 -6.80 -3.47 8.44
CA ILE A 76 -6.60 -4.67 9.28
C ILE A 76 -6.97 -4.40 10.73
N ALA A 77 -6.60 -3.24 11.28
CA ALA A 77 -6.95 -2.87 12.65
C ALA A 77 -8.48 -2.76 12.82
N GLU A 78 -9.17 -2.12 11.88
CA GLU A 78 -10.64 -2.01 11.85
C GLU A 78 -11.30 -3.40 11.85
N GLN A 79 -10.77 -4.33 11.03
CA GLN A 79 -11.25 -5.72 10.98
C GLN A 79 -11.03 -6.46 12.30
N VAL A 80 -9.86 -6.33 12.93
CA VAL A 80 -9.55 -6.94 14.23
C VAL A 80 -10.42 -6.35 15.35
N ASP A 81 -10.67 -5.04 15.33
CA ASP A 81 -11.54 -4.40 16.32
C ASP A 81 -13.02 -4.74 16.11
N ALA A 82 -13.46 -4.99 14.88
CA ALA A 82 -14.76 -5.58 14.61
C ALA A 82 -14.86 -7.01 15.18
N PHE A 83 -13.79 -7.81 15.04
CA PHE A 83 -13.71 -9.16 15.60
C PHE A 83 -13.81 -9.17 17.14
N ARG A 84 -13.07 -8.29 17.81
CA ARG A 84 -13.10 -8.16 19.28
C ARG A 84 -14.47 -7.79 19.84
N ARG A 85 -15.25 -7.02 19.09
CA ARG A 85 -16.60 -6.58 19.48
C ARG A 85 -17.70 -7.57 19.07
N SER A 86 -17.35 -8.60 18.31
CA SER A 86 -18.27 -9.64 17.89
C SER A 86 -18.26 -10.83 18.84
N GLU A 87 -19.37 -11.56 18.92
CA GLU A 87 -19.51 -12.74 19.76
C GLU A 87 -20.13 -13.91 18.98
N GLY A 88 -19.93 -15.13 19.50
CA GLY A 88 -20.56 -16.36 19.00
C GLY A 88 -20.26 -16.68 17.53
N ASP A 89 -21.27 -17.17 16.82
CA ASP A 89 -21.13 -17.61 15.42
C ASP A 89 -20.70 -16.50 14.45
N PHE A 90 -21.03 -15.25 14.76
CA PHE A 90 -20.64 -14.11 13.93
C PHE A 90 -19.12 -13.89 13.97
N GLN A 91 -18.51 -14.09 15.14
CA GLN A 91 -17.06 -13.98 15.32
C GLN A 91 -16.30 -15.03 14.50
N VAL A 92 -16.78 -16.28 14.46
CA VAL A 92 -16.18 -17.36 13.66
C VAL A 92 -16.23 -17.05 12.16
N LYS A 93 -17.37 -16.53 11.68
CA LYS A 93 -17.53 -16.10 10.28
C LYS A 93 -16.61 -14.94 9.94
N LEU A 94 -16.52 -13.95 10.83
CA LEU A 94 -15.66 -12.78 10.64
C LEU A 94 -14.19 -13.17 10.57
N ARG A 95 -13.74 -14.11 11.41
CA ARG A 95 -12.39 -14.67 11.34
C ARG A 95 -12.05 -15.28 9.98
N GLY A 96 -12.97 -16.08 9.42
CA GLY A 96 -12.80 -16.67 8.08
C GLY A 96 -12.67 -15.58 7.02
N LYS A 97 -13.61 -14.64 7.01
CA LYS A 97 -13.61 -13.50 6.07
C LYS A 97 -12.33 -12.67 6.15
N MET A 98 -11.83 -12.36 7.35
CA MET A 98 -10.60 -11.61 7.54
C MET A 98 -9.39 -12.31 6.90
N ARG A 99 -9.26 -13.62 7.11
CA ARG A 99 -8.16 -14.41 6.51
C ARG A 99 -8.23 -14.40 4.98
N ASP A 100 -9.43 -14.50 4.42
CA ASP A 100 -9.65 -14.40 2.97
C ASP A 100 -9.32 -13.00 2.44
N ASP A 101 -9.71 -11.95 3.18
CA ASP A 101 -9.39 -10.57 2.83
C ASP A 101 -7.87 -10.33 2.86
N TRP A 102 -7.16 -10.86 3.85
CA TRP A 102 -5.71 -10.75 3.99
C TRP A 102 -4.93 -11.51 2.92
N ALA A 103 -5.51 -12.56 2.35
CA ALA A 103 -4.91 -13.25 1.21
C ALA A 103 -4.72 -12.34 -0.01
N ASN A 104 -5.48 -11.24 -0.12
CA ASN A 104 -5.33 -10.25 -1.19
C ASN A 104 -4.07 -9.36 -1.03
N LEU A 105 -3.48 -9.28 0.17
CA LEU A 105 -2.23 -8.54 0.39
C LEU A 105 -1.11 -9.20 -0.40
N SER A 106 -0.51 -8.53 -1.37
CA SER A 106 0.46 -9.13 -2.29
C SER A 106 1.59 -8.16 -2.62
N GLY A 107 2.63 -8.65 -3.30
CA GLY A 107 3.81 -7.85 -3.66
C GLY A 107 4.46 -7.23 -2.43
N GLN A 108 4.59 -5.90 -2.43
CA GLN A 108 5.21 -5.13 -1.34
C GLN A 108 4.46 -5.27 0.00
N LEU A 109 3.17 -5.60 -0.03
CA LEU A 109 2.33 -5.72 1.17
C LEU A 109 2.20 -7.16 1.68
N ALA A 110 2.82 -8.15 1.02
CA ALA A 110 2.67 -9.56 1.40
C ALA A 110 3.11 -9.84 2.86
N HIS A 111 4.10 -9.10 3.35
CA HIS A 111 4.61 -9.23 4.72
C HIS A 111 3.53 -8.90 5.78
N LEU A 112 2.56 -8.06 5.46
CA LEU A 112 1.46 -7.68 6.36
C LEU A 112 0.53 -8.85 6.66
N ARG A 113 0.51 -9.93 5.86
CA ARG A 113 -0.28 -11.13 6.17
C ARG A 113 0.14 -11.75 7.51
N SER A 114 1.45 -11.88 7.73
CA SER A 114 2.00 -12.45 8.97
C SER A 114 1.63 -11.55 10.14
N TRP A 115 1.85 -10.25 9.99
CA TRP A 115 1.50 -9.25 11.00
C TRP A 115 0.00 -9.28 11.36
N ALA A 116 -0.88 -9.34 10.37
CA ALA A 116 -2.33 -9.40 10.57
C ALA A 116 -2.74 -10.66 11.36
N ASN A 117 -2.16 -11.82 11.03
CA ASN A 117 -2.40 -13.06 11.77
C ASN A 117 -1.94 -12.97 13.23
N SER A 118 -0.78 -12.35 13.50
CA SER A 118 -0.34 -12.11 14.87
C SER A 118 -1.30 -11.20 15.64
N ARG A 119 -1.87 -10.17 14.98
CA ARG A 119 -2.84 -9.27 15.62
C ARG A 119 -4.15 -9.98 15.97
N LEU A 120 -4.65 -10.84 15.09
CA LEU A 120 -5.82 -11.68 15.39
C LEU A 120 -5.54 -12.67 16.50
N LEU A 121 -4.37 -13.33 16.52
CA LEU A 121 -4.02 -14.26 17.61
C LEU A 121 -4.03 -13.56 18.97
N VAL A 122 -3.46 -12.35 19.05
CA VAL A 122 -3.52 -11.55 20.28
C VAL A 122 -4.95 -11.15 20.62
N ALA A 123 -5.81 -10.88 19.64
CA ALA A 123 -7.22 -10.61 19.89
C ALA A 123 -7.95 -11.86 20.41
N GLU A 124 -7.65 -13.05 19.87
CA GLU A 124 -8.20 -14.34 20.30
C GLU A 124 -7.80 -14.68 21.75
N GLN A 125 -6.60 -14.30 22.20
CA GLN A 125 -6.13 -14.54 23.57
C GLN A 125 -6.72 -13.59 24.63
N ASN A 126 -7.27 -12.45 24.20
CA ASN A 126 -7.84 -11.42 25.09
C ASN A 126 -9.38 -11.47 25.15
N LEU A 127 -10.00 -12.51 24.58
CA LEU A 127 -11.42 -12.83 24.69
C LEU A 127 -11.64 -13.81 25.84
#